data_AF-A0A2S9PNX5-F1
#
_entry.id   AF-A0A2S9PNX5-F1
#
_cell.length_a   1.000
_cell.length_b   1.000
_cell.length_c   1.000
_cell.angle_alpha   90.00
_cell.angle_beta   90.00
_cell.angle_gamma   90.00
#
_symmetry.space_group_name_H-M   'P 1'
#
loop_
_entity.id
_entity.type
_entity.pdbx_description
1 polymer ?
#
loop_
_entity_poly.entity_id
_entity_poly.type
_entity_poly.pdbx_seq_one_letter_code
_entity_poly.pdbx_strand_id
1 'polypeptide(L)'
;STAGLRGNVTVLDHRVRVELANRSARPVAVEVRERVPVTTDPDIRVEERGEWTAPAEAPGPDRPAPGTRVWKLELPAGAGTALEGGYEIRIPAGKALTGGNRRS
;
A
#
# COMPACT_ATOMS: atom_id res chain seq x y z
N SER A 1 -4.79 -6.08 -14.66
CA SER A 1 -4.39 -7.16 -15.58
C SER A 1 -4.73 -8.50 -14.99
N THR A 2 -5.19 -9.43 -15.82
CA THR A 2 -5.81 -10.72 -15.49
C THR A 2 -4.93 -11.62 -14.61
N ALA A 3 -5.46 -12.04 -13.46
CA ALA A 3 -4.89 -13.10 -12.63
C ALA A 3 -4.94 -14.43 -13.39
N GLY A 4 -3.79 -14.94 -13.80
CA GLY A 4 -3.66 -16.28 -14.35
C GLY A 4 -3.87 -17.32 -13.27
N LEU A 5 -4.78 -18.27 -13.50
CA LEU A 5 -5.05 -19.43 -12.65
C LEU A 5 -3.84 -20.39 -12.68
N ARG A 6 -2.76 -20.07 -11.97
CA ARG A 6 -1.68 -21.01 -11.69
C ARG A 6 -1.66 -21.28 -10.19
N GLY A 7 -2.37 -22.33 -9.80
CA GLY A 7 -2.44 -22.80 -8.42
C GLY A 7 -3.69 -22.35 -7.69
N ASN A 8 -4.08 -23.11 -6.67
CA ASN A 8 -5.28 -22.99 -5.84
C ASN A 8 -5.31 -21.70 -4.96
N VAL A 9 -4.93 -20.54 -5.49
CA VAL A 9 -4.83 -19.26 -4.77
C VAL A 9 -5.26 -18.13 -5.70
N THR A 10 -6.18 -17.28 -5.24
CA THR A 10 -6.50 -16.01 -5.88
C THR A 10 -5.49 -14.97 -5.41
N VAL A 11 -4.81 -14.30 -6.35
CA VAL A 11 -3.88 -13.20 -6.08
C VAL A 11 -4.50 -11.90 -6.56
N LEU A 12 -4.64 -10.94 -5.65
CA LEU A 12 -5.03 -9.56 -5.96
C LEU A 12 -3.77 -8.69 -5.87
N ASP A 13 -3.27 -8.25 -7.02
CA ASP A 13 -2.12 -7.34 -7.13
C ASP A 13 -2.62 -5.90 -7.18
N HIS A 14 -2.19 -5.08 -6.21
CA HIS A 14 -2.45 -3.66 -6.17
C HIS A 14 -1.13 -2.90 -6.25
N ARG A 15 -1.03 -1.96 -7.21
CA ARG A 15 0.17 -1.13 -7.42
C ARG A 15 -0.21 0.33 -7.38
N VAL A 16 0.66 1.13 -6.80
CA VAL A 16 0.55 2.58 -6.70
C VAL A 16 1.84 3.21 -7.21
N ARG A 17 1.69 4.25 -8.03
CA ARG A 17 2.78 5.14 -8.42
C ARG A 17 2.37 6.57 -8.09
N VAL A 18 3.22 7.26 -7.33
CA VAL A 18 2.99 8.65 -6.93
C VAL A 18 4.08 9.51 -7.53
N GLU A 19 3.69 10.48 -8.35
CA GLU A 19 4.62 11.43 -8.95
C GLU A 19 4.55 12.76 -8.20
N LEU A 20 5.69 13.21 -7.72
CA LEU A 20 5.84 14.44 -6.93
C LEU A 20 6.70 15.44 -7.70
N ALA A 21 6.29 16.70 -7.68
CA ALA A 21 7.06 17.82 -8.25
C ALA A 21 7.03 19.01 -7.29
N ASN A 22 8.21 19.41 -6.81
CA ASN A 22 8.38 20.64 -6.04
C ASN A 22 8.61 21.80 -7.01
N ARG A 23 7.56 22.60 -7.26
CA ARG A 23 7.66 23.82 -8.08
C ARG A 23 8.02 25.07 -7.30
N SER A 24 8.36 24.95 -6.02
CA SER A 24 8.78 26.07 -5.20
C SER A 24 10.27 26.35 -5.33
N ALA A 25 10.69 27.56 -4.97
CA ALA A 25 12.09 27.98 -4.99
C ALA A 25 12.91 27.44 -3.79
N ARG A 26 12.31 26.61 -2.93
CA ARG A 26 12.95 26.06 -1.74
C ARG A 26 12.74 24.55 -1.63
N PRO A 27 13.60 23.80 -0.94
CA PRO A 27 13.33 22.40 -0.59
C PRO A 27 12.02 22.27 0.21
N VAL A 28 11.33 21.14 0.06
CA VAL A 28 10.12 20.81 0.81
C VAL A 28 10.17 19.39 1.36
N ALA A 29 9.85 19.25 2.64
CA ALA A 29 9.60 17.96 3.26
C ALA A 29 8.23 17.44 2.81
N VAL A 30 8.18 16.22 2.28
CA VAL A 30 6.94 15.57 1.86
C VAL A 30 6.79 14.25 2.62
N GLU A 31 5.58 14.01 3.12
CA GLU A 31 5.16 12.72 3.61
C GLU A 31 4.00 12.22 2.75
N VAL A 32 4.19 11.07 2.11
CA VAL A 32 3.14 10.37 1.37
C VAL A 32 2.65 9.21 2.22
N ARG A 33 1.35 9.15 2.47
CA ARG A 33 0.71 8.08 3.24
C ARG A 33 -0.15 7.20 2.34
N GLU A 34 0.04 5.90 2.44
CA GLU A 34 -0.80 4.88 1.81
C GLU A 34 -1.33 3.91 2.88
N ARG A 35 -2.40 3.18 2.61
CA ARG A 35 -2.93 2.15 3.51
C ARG A 35 -2.86 0.77 2.86
N VAL A 36 -2.03 -0.08 3.45
CA VAL A 36 -2.02 -1.52 3.16
C VAL A 36 -3.17 -2.18 3.93
N PRO A 37 -3.99 -3.03 3.29
CA PRO A 37 -5.04 -3.79 3.97
C PRO A 37 -4.46 -4.65 5.09
N VAL A 38 -5.18 -4.70 6.21
CA VAL A 38 -4.87 -5.58 7.33
C VAL A 38 -5.96 -6.66 7.42
N THR A 39 -5.58 -7.84 7.89
CA THR A 39 -6.49 -8.96 8.08
C THR A 39 -6.19 -9.65 9.40
N THR A 40 -7.23 -10.10 10.10
CA THR A 40 -7.12 -11.02 11.25
C THR A 40 -7.23 -12.48 10.82
N ASP A 41 -7.55 -12.73 9.55
CA ASP A 41 -7.66 -14.07 9.00
C ASP A 41 -6.26 -14.66 8.74
N PRO A 42 -5.88 -15.75 9.43
CA PRO A 42 -4.54 -16.31 9.35
C PRO A 42 -4.21 -16.96 8.00
N ASP A 43 -5.21 -17.26 7.17
CA ASP A 43 -5.02 -17.89 5.86
C ASP A 43 -4.83 -16.87 4.74
N ILE A 44 -5.21 -15.61 4.98
CA ILE A 44 -5.03 -14.52 4.02
C ILE A 44 -3.65 -13.89 4.25
N ARG A 45 -2.84 -13.84 3.19
CA ARG A 45 -1.53 -13.19 3.24
C ARG A 45 -1.57 -11.88 2.50
N VAL A 46 -1.00 -10.85 3.12
CA VAL A 46 -0.77 -9.54 2.49
C VAL A 46 0.75 -9.35 2.43
N GLU A 47 1.29 -9.29 1.21
CA GLU A 47 2.71 -9.04 0.95
C GLU A 47 2.88 -7.63 0.42
N GLU A 48 3.66 -6.81 1.11
CA GLU A 48 3.94 -5.44 0.68
C GLU A 48 5.00 -5.41 -0.42
N ARG A 49 4.85 -4.45 -1.34
CA ARG A 49 5.70 -4.22 -2.49
C ARG A 49 6.06 -2.74 -2.54
N GLY A 50 7.04 -2.29 -1.78
CA GLY A 50 7.48 -0.89 -1.79
C GLY A 50 8.53 -0.59 -0.72
N GLU A 51 9.21 0.55 -0.87
CA GLU A 51 10.24 1.02 0.08
C GLU A 51 9.66 1.89 1.21
N TRP A 52 8.35 1.88 1.39
CA TRP A 52 7.70 2.61 2.49
C TRP A 52 8.03 1.98 3.85
N THR A 53 7.72 2.70 4.91
CA THR A 53 7.87 2.22 6.30
C THR A 53 6.57 2.36 7.07
N ALA A 54 6.45 1.66 8.20
CA ALA A 54 5.37 1.93 9.13
C ALA A 54 5.58 3.33 9.77
N PRO A 55 4.52 4.13 9.98
CA PRO A 55 4.65 5.39 10.68
C PRO A 55 5.05 5.14 12.14
N ALA A 56 5.69 6.14 12.75
CA ALA A 56 5.92 6.14 14.19
C ALA A 56 4.57 6.04 14.92
N GLU A 57 4.54 5.29 16.03
CA GLU A 57 3.36 5.26 16.87
C GLU A 57 3.15 6.62 17.53
N ALA A 58 1.92 7.13 17.41
CA ALA A 58 1.45 8.30 18.13
C ALA A 58 0.28 7.88 19.03
N PRO A 59 0.24 8.32 20.30
CA PRO A 59 -0.89 8.06 21.18
C PRO A 59 -2.10 8.93 20.82
N GLY A 60 -3.28 8.48 21.20
CA GLY A 60 -4.51 9.28 21.12
C GLY A 60 -5.05 9.47 19.69
N PRO A 61 -5.71 10.61 19.41
CA PRO A 61 -6.45 10.82 18.16
C PRO A 61 -5.56 10.89 16.91
N ASP A 62 -4.27 11.16 17.08
CA ASP A 62 -3.28 11.23 16.00
C ASP A 62 -2.70 9.86 15.62
N ARG A 63 -3.18 8.77 16.26
CA ARG A 63 -2.72 7.42 15.97
C ARG A 63 -2.97 7.08 14.49
N PRO A 64 -1.94 6.69 13.73
CA PRO A 64 -2.13 6.22 12.37
C PRO A 64 -3.05 5.01 12.34
N ALA A 65 -3.95 4.97 11.36
CA ALA A 65 -4.84 3.83 11.20
C ALA A 65 -4.03 2.55 10.88
N PRO A 66 -4.54 1.35 11.23
CA PRO A 66 -3.88 0.09 10.92
C PRO A 66 -3.51 -0.02 9.43
N GLY A 67 -2.31 -0.54 9.17
CA GLY A 67 -1.79 -0.71 7.81
C GLY A 67 -1.29 0.57 7.15
N THR A 68 -1.27 1.71 7.83
CA THR A 68 -0.66 2.93 7.29
C THR A 68 0.82 2.69 6.97
N ARG A 69 1.25 3.14 5.81
CA ARG A 69 2.63 3.15 5.33
C ARG A 69 3.01 4.54 4.86
N VAL A 70 4.26 4.91 5.08
CA VAL A 70 4.76 6.25 4.82
C VAL A 70 6.04 6.24 4.00
N TRP A 71 6.10 7.13 3.02
CA TRP A 71 7.35 7.63 2.47
C TRP A 71 7.62 9.01 3.04
N LYS A 72 8.83 9.22 3.53
CA LYS A 72 9.31 10.54 3.98
C LYS A 72 10.50 10.91 3.12
N LEU A 73 10.43 12.07 2.48
CA LEU A 73 11.49 12.57 1.61
C LEU A 73 11.60 14.08 1.68
N GLU A 74 12.82 14.57 1.55
CA GLU A 74 13.10 15.96 1.22
C GLU A 74 13.16 16.09 -0.29
N LEU A 75 12.29 16.90 -0.88
CA LEU A 75 12.26 17.16 -2.31
C LEU A 75 12.92 18.52 -2.59
N PRO A 76 14.09 18.57 -3.27
CA PRO A 76 14.78 19.82 -3.56
C PRO A 76 13.95 20.81 -4.38
N ALA A 77 14.32 22.08 -4.34
CA ALA A 77 13.68 23.14 -5.14
C ALA A 77 13.69 22.78 -6.64
N GLY A 78 12.55 22.90 -7.30
CA GLY A 78 12.42 22.60 -8.74
C GLY A 78 12.50 21.12 -9.12
N ALA A 79 12.72 20.20 -8.17
CA ALA A 79 12.92 18.78 -8.44
C ALA A 79 11.62 17.98 -8.47
N GLY A 80 11.67 16.80 -9.08
CA GLY A 80 10.60 15.82 -9.05
C GLY A 80 11.12 14.41 -8.77
N THR A 81 10.23 13.53 -8.33
CA THR A 81 10.52 12.12 -8.12
C THR A 81 9.26 11.28 -8.30
N ALA A 82 9.43 9.98 -8.52
CA ALA A 82 8.35 9.01 -8.51
C ALA A 82 8.58 8.01 -7.38
N LEU A 83 7.52 7.71 -6.63
CA LEU A 83 7.48 6.68 -5.61
C LEU A 83 6.64 5.52 -6.13
N GLU A 84 7.14 4.30 -5.98
CA GLU A 84 6.42 3.09 -6.36
C GLU A 84 6.17 2.21 -5.13
N GLY A 85 4.95 1.70 -5.05
CA GLY A 85 4.47 0.90 -3.94
C GLY A 85 3.36 -0.03 -4.37
N GLY A 86 2.84 -0.80 -3.42
CA GLY A 86 1.78 -1.76 -3.68
C GLY A 86 1.75 -2.89 -2.67
N TYR A 87 0.84 -3.82 -2.89
CA TYR A 87 0.75 -5.05 -2.12
C TYR A 87 0.04 -6.13 -2.92
N GLU A 88 0.32 -7.39 -2.58
CA GLU A 88 -0.40 -8.55 -3.06
C GLU A 88 -1.22 -9.16 -1.94
N ILE A 89 -2.50 -9.42 -2.19
CA ILE A 89 -3.34 -10.22 -1.30
C ILE A 89 -3.47 -11.62 -1.90
N ARG A 90 -3.06 -12.64 -1.13
CA ARG A 90 -3.22 -14.05 -1.49
C ARG A 90 -4.33 -14.67 -0.68
N ILE A 91 -5.32 -15.22 -1.38
CA ILE A 91 -6.51 -15.84 -0.81
C ILE A 91 -6.56 -17.30 -1.28
N PRO A 92 -6.51 -18.29 -0.38
CA PRO A 92 -6.64 -19.70 -0.75
C PRO A 92 -7.95 -19.99 -1.49
N ALA A 93 -7.91 -20.95 -2.42
CA ALA A 93 -9.08 -21.41 -3.15
C ALA A 93 -10.17 -21.91 -2.20
N GLY A 94 -11.43 -21.65 -2.54
CA GLY A 94 -12.59 -22.01 -1.72
C GLY A 94 -12.90 -21.04 -0.58
N LYS A 95 -11.97 -20.15 -0.21
CA LYS A 95 -12.22 -19.13 0.80
C LYS A 95 -13.07 -17.99 0.25
N ALA A 96 -14.24 -17.79 0.85
CA ALA A 96 -15.13 -16.70 0.50
C ALA A 96 -14.82 -15.48 1.37
N LEU A 97 -14.60 -14.33 0.74
CA LEU A 97 -14.53 -13.07 1.46
C LEU A 97 -15.93 -12.52 1.72
N THR A 98 -16.18 -12.00 2.92
CA THR A 98 -17.37 -11.19 3.20
C THR A 98 -17.34 -9.95 2.29
N GLY A 99 -18.39 -9.73 1.51
CA GLY A 99 -18.41 -8.70 0.46
C GLY A 99 -17.98 -9.19 -0.93
N GLY A 100 -17.47 -10.43 -1.02
CA GLY A 100 -17.43 -11.21 -2.25
C GLY A 100 -16.08 -11.30 -2.97
N ASN A 101 -15.71 -12.52 -3.33
CA ASN A 101 -14.71 -12.88 -4.35
C ASN A 101 -15.23 -14.01 -5.28
N ARG A 102 -16.52 -14.37 -5.15
CA ARG A 102 -17.22 -15.33 -6.01
C ARG A 102 -18.23 -14.60 -6.87
N ARG A 103 -18.38 -15.04 -8.11
CA ARG A 103 -19.52 -14.69 -8.96
C ARG A 103 -20.69 -15.58 -8.50
N SER A 104 -21.83 -14.98 -8.17
CA SER A 104 -23.10 -15.70 -7.98
C SER A 104 -23.56 -16.33 -9.29
#